data_AF-A0A8H4F2I4-F1
#
_entry.id   AF-A0A8H4F2I4-F1
#
_cell.length_a   1.000
_cell.length_b   1.000
_cell.length_c   1.000
_cell.angle_alpha   90.00
_cell.angle_beta   90.00
_cell.angle_gamma   90.00
#
_symmetry.space_group_name_H-M   'P 1'
#
loop_
_entity.id
_entity.type
_entity.pdbx_description
1 polymer ?
#
loop_
_entity_poly.entity_id
_entity_poly.type
_entity_poly.pdbx_seq_one_letter_code
_entity_poly.pdbx_strand_id
1 'polypeptide(L)' 'MPSEITYKDIILYKTECCRNWEEKGHCRYGKRCRYAHGREELRPILRSNQYKTKICKAYHDNGSCSYGIRCTFIH' A
#
# COMPACT_ATOMS: atom_id res chain seq x y z
N MET A 1 -27.78 -7.47 2.41
CA MET A 1 -26.64 -6.54 2.33
C MET A 1 -25.31 -7.31 2.40
N PRO A 2 -24.83 -7.97 1.33
CA PRO A 2 -23.48 -8.52 1.30
C PRO A 2 -22.52 -7.63 0.49
N SER A 3 -21.51 -7.12 1.20
CA SER A 3 -20.18 -6.71 0.77
C SER A 3 -19.78 -6.98 -0.70
N GLU A 4 -19.77 -5.94 -1.52
CA GLU A 4 -19.03 -5.92 -2.79
C GLU A 4 -17.53 -5.80 -2.49
N ILE A 5 -16.86 -6.94 -2.34
CA ILE A 5 -15.38 -6.97 -2.36
C ILE A 5 -14.98 -6.71 -3.82
N THR A 6 -14.43 -5.53 -4.09
CA THR A 6 -14.04 -5.17 -5.45
C THR A 6 -12.76 -5.91 -5.84
N TYR A 7 -12.53 -6.14 -7.13
CA TYR A 7 -11.28 -6.75 -7.63
C TYR A 7 -10.02 -6.01 -7.13
N LYS A 8 -10.13 -4.69 -6.90
CA LYS A 8 -9.05 -3.88 -6.31
C LYS A 8 -8.74 -4.29 -4.86
N ASP A 9 -9.74 -4.64 -4.06
CA ASP A 9 -9.55 -5.11 -2.68
C ASP A 9 -8.80 -6.44 -2.61
N ILE A 10 -8.99 -7.30 -3.61
CA ILE A 10 -8.32 -8.60 -3.70
C ILE A 10 -6.84 -8.42 -4.09
N ILE A 11 -6.56 -7.54 -5.06
CA ILE A 11 -5.19 -7.24 -5.50
C ILE A 11 -4.39 -6.54 -4.41
N LEU A 12 -5.01 -5.64 -3.64
CA LEU A 12 -4.36 -4.88 -2.59
C LEU A 12 -4.31 -5.61 -1.23
N TYR A 13 -4.70 -6.88 -1.17
CA TYR A 13 -4.68 -7.64 0.08
C TYR A 13 -3.27 -8.03 0.50
N LYS A 14 -2.88 -7.56 1.69
CA LYS A 14 -1.57 -7.75 2.33
C LYS A 14 -0.39 -7.23 1.51
N THR A 15 -0.60 -6.16 0.77
CA THR A 15 0.43 -5.56 -0.10
C THR A 15 1.16 -4.39 0.54
N GLU A 16 0.61 -3.87 1.63
CA GLU A 16 1.19 -2.84 2.48
C GLU A 16 1.30 -3.38 3.92
N CYS A 17 2.35 -2.97 4.65
CA CYS A 17 2.53 -3.33 6.05
C CYS A 17 1.48 -2.69 6.94
N CYS A 18 1.05 -3.42 7.97
CA CYS A 18 0.11 -2.92 8.94
C CYS A 18 0.84 -1.98 9.90
N ARG A 19 0.49 -0.69 9.83
CA ARG A 19 1.09 0.34 10.68
C ARG A 19 0.93 0.05 12.18
N ASN A 20 -0.24 -0.42 12.63
CA ASN A 20 -0.45 -0.78 14.03
C ASN A 20 0.45 -1.94 14.47
N TRP A 21 0.70 -2.91 13.60
CA TRP A 21 1.60 -4.00 13.91
C TRP A 21 3.05 -3.52 13.98
N GLU A 22 3.49 -2.67 13.05
CA GLU A 22 4.86 -2.13 13.07
C GLU A 22 5.11 -1.18 14.24
N GLU A 23 4.15 -0.31 14.58
CA GLU A 23 4.33 0.67 15.67
C GLU A 23 4.09 0.07 17.06
N LYS A 24 3.13 -0.86 17.21
CA LYS A 24 2.70 -1.38 18.53
C LYS A 24 3.07 -2.85 18.76
N GLY A 25 3.57 -3.55 17.74
CA GLY A 25 3.76 -5.00 17.78
C GLY A 25 2.46 -5.81 17.83
N HIS A 26 1.29 -5.16 17.75
CA HIS A 26 0.00 -5.82 17.89
C HIS A 26 -1.08 -5.14 17.03
N CYS A 27 -1.86 -5.96 16.34
CA CYS A 27 -2.97 -5.53 15.51
C CYS A 27 -4.29 -6.10 16.04
N ARG A 28 -5.25 -5.21 16.33
CA ARG A 28 -6.60 -5.55 16.81
C ARG A 28 -7.39 -6.44 15.84
N TYR A 29 -7.04 -6.42 14.55
CA TYR A 29 -7.70 -7.21 13.51
C TYR A 29 -7.14 -8.64 13.40
N GLY A 30 -6.01 -8.94 14.04
CA GLY A 30 -5.36 -10.25 13.99
C GLY A 30 -5.22 -10.76 12.55
N LYS A 31 -5.55 -12.03 12.31
CA LYS A 31 -5.44 -12.67 10.98
C LYS A 31 -6.40 -12.09 9.93
N ARG A 32 -7.39 -11.27 10.32
CA ARG A 32 -8.34 -10.61 9.40
C ARG A 32 -7.81 -9.27 8.90
N CYS A 33 -6.59 -8.86 9.28
CA CYS A 33 -6.00 -7.64 8.76
C CYS A 33 -5.84 -7.72 7.24
N ARG A 34 -6.24 -6.64 6.55
CA ARG A 34 -6.00 -6.47 5.11
C ARG A 34 -4.56 -6.07 4.79
N TYR A 35 -3.78 -5.73 5.81
CA TYR A 35 -2.38 -5.34 5.72
C TYR A 35 -1.49 -6.45 6.27
N ALA A 36 -0.24 -6.51 5.84
CA ALA A 36 0.70 -7.52 6.26
C ALA A 36 1.26 -7.23 7.67
N HIS A 37 1.32 -8.21 8.56
CA HIS A 37 1.96 -8.07 9.89
C HIS A 37 3.47 -8.36 9.86
N GLY A 38 4.08 -8.24 8.69
CA GLY A 38 5.50 -8.51 8.52
C GLY A 38 5.82 -8.81 7.09
N ARG A 39 7.12 -8.96 6.82
CA ARG A 39 7.66 -9.23 5.49
C ARG A 39 7.17 -10.59 4.94
N GLU A 40 6.91 -11.54 5.84
CA GLU A 40 6.41 -12.88 5.54
C GLU A 40 4.98 -12.86 4.99
N GLU A 41 4.15 -11.92 5.47
CA GLU A 41 2.78 -11.75 4.99
C GLU A 41 2.67 -10.74 3.83
N LEU A 42 3.74 -9.98 3.56
CA LEU A 42 3.76 -8.94 2.55
C LEU A 42 3.78 -9.56 1.15
N ARG A 43 2.64 -9.45 0.46
CA ARG A 43 2.48 -9.95 -0.90
C ARG A 43 3.11 -8.97 -1.90
N PRO A 44 3.95 -9.46 -2.82
CA PRO A 44 4.43 -8.63 -3.91
C PRO A 44 3.25 -8.24 -4.80
N ILE A 45 3.08 -6.95 -5.03
CA ILE A 45 2.12 -6.50 -6.03
C ILE A 45 2.74 -6.57 -7.40
N LEU A 46 2.02 -7.22 -8.33
CA LEU A 46 2.25 -7.09 -9.76
C LEU A 46 1.83 -5.67 -10.15
N ARG A 47 2.75 -4.72 -9.94
CA ARG A 47 2.56 -3.35 -10.40
C ARG A 47 2.61 -3.36 -11.91
N SER A 48 1.75 -2.58 -12.56
CA SER A 48 1.85 -2.34 -14.01
C SER A 48 3.27 -1.87 -14.32
N ASN A 49 3.81 -2.23 -15.49
CA ASN A 49 5.09 -1.74 -16.02
C ASN A 49 5.20 -0.21 -16.06
N GLN A 50 4.09 0.51 -15.88
CA GLN A 50 4.05 1.97 -15.81
C GLN A 50 4.29 2.53 -14.39
N TYR A 51 4.51 1.67 -13.38
CA TYR A 51 4.81 2.11 -12.02
C TYR A 51 6.21 2.70 -11.93
N LYS A 52 6.31 3.92 -11.38
CA LYS A 52 7.55 4.69 -11.25
C LYS A 52 8.32 4.82 -12.57
N THR A 53 7.61 5.02 -13.68
CA THR A 53 8.24 5.33 -14.98
C THR A 53 8.23 6.82 -15.30
N LYS A 54 7.24 7.57 -14.80
CA LYS A 54 7.14 9.02 -14.98
C LYS A 54 7.46 9.75 -13.67
N ILE A 55 8.05 10.93 -13.77
CA ILE A 55 8.37 11.79 -12.62
C ILE A 55 7.12 12.42 -12.02
N CYS A 56 7.10 12.54 -10.70
CA CYS A 56 6.06 13.23 -9.94
C CYS A 56 6.35 14.73 -10.00
N LYS A 57 5.61 15.44 -10.85
CA LYS A 57 5.76 16.89 -10.98
C LYS A 57 5.62 17.60 -9.64
N ALA A 58 4.59 17.27 -8.85
CA ALA A 58 4.39 17.88 -7.54
C ALA A 58 5.60 17.74 -6.60
N TYR A 59 6.24 16.56 -6.57
CA TYR A 59 7.43 16.36 -5.75
C TYR A 59 8.64 17.14 -6.27
N HIS A 60 8.86 17.14 -7.59
CA HIS A 60 10.00 17.85 -8.19
C HIS A 60 9.84 19.38 -8.24
N ASP A 61 8.61 19.90 -8.37
CA ASP A 61 8.30 21.35 -8.35
C ASP A 61 8.19 21.90 -6.92
N ASN A 62 7.41 21.26 -6.05
CA ASN A 62 7.10 21.75 -4.71
C ASN A 62 7.94 21.10 -3.59
N GLY A 63 8.82 20.16 -3.93
CA GLY A 63 9.63 19.41 -2.95
C GLY A 63 8.82 18.45 -2.07
N SER A 64 7.51 18.31 -2.30
CA SER A 64 6.62 17.49 -1.47
C SER A 64 5.46 16.93 -2.29
N CYS A 65 5.03 15.72 -1.96
CA CYS A 65 3.92 15.05 -2.62
C CYS A 65 2.91 14.57 -1.60
N SER A 66 1.64 14.97 -1.77
CA SER A 66 0.52 14.59 -0.90
C SER A 66 0.28 13.08 -0.82
N TYR A 67 0.74 12.33 -1.84
CA TYR A 67 0.62 10.88 -1.88
C TYR A 67 1.76 10.15 -1.15
N GLY A 68 2.86 10.84 -0.83
CA GLY A 68 4.00 10.29 -0.11
C GLY A 68 4.51 8.98 -0.72
N ILE A 69 4.80 7.98 0.13
CA ILE A 69 5.30 6.67 -0.30
C ILE A 69 4.34 5.89 -1.22
N ARG A 70 3.07 6.29 -1.29
CA ARG A 70 2.04 5.64 -2.10
C ARG A 70 1.97 6.18 -3.52
N CYS A 71 2.79 7.20 -3.84
CA CYS A 71 2.83 7.74 -5.18
C CYS A 71 3.28 6.68 -6.20
N THR A 72 2.60 6.67 -7.34
CA THR A 72 2.90 5.79 -8.47
C THR A 72 3.96 6.35 -9.42
N PHE A 73 4.39 7.58 -9.18
CA PHE A 73 5.40 8.30 -9.95
C PHE A 73 6.74 8.34 -9.18
N ILE A 74 7.82 8.65 -9.89
CA ILE A 74 9.15 8.83 -9.30
C ILE A 74 9.12 10.15 -8.51
N HIS A 75 9.42 10.08 -7.21
CA HIS A 75 9.72 11.25 -6.38
C HIS A 75 11.22 11.51 -6.48
#